data_AF-A0A846GS69-F1
#
_entry.id   AF-A0A846GS69-F1
#
_cell.length_a   1.000
_cell.length_b   1.000
_cell.length_c   1.000
_cell.angle_alpha   90.00
_cell.angle_beta   90.00
_cell.angle_gamma   90.00
#
_symmetry.space_group_name_H-M   'P 1'
#
loop_
_entity.id
_entity.type
_entity.pdbx_description
1 polymer ?
#
loop_
_entity_poly.entity_id
_entity_poly.type
_entity_poly.pdbx_seq_one_letter_code
_entity_poly.pdbx_strand_id
1 'polypeptide(L)'
;MDQGGSASRRLIIYTMKTYKILTLGASGAGKTVFLASMFKSLSIQTEHGFYLEVEDFTQQKLLTDIYTNLIAGGIWPEATKYKEISEWTFTCCVKNRNLENFPICQFSYFDYAGGRLTAIDENAHELEAIIRQADAILGLLDGQKIQALMSNSNEDKKMDNFLKTDLPALIKWMSHSQAPIQFVVSKWDLLENNFGLQEISNRLLKIPEFKKLVFERNRESSPVRLIPVSSVGFGFATPQPDGSMKKIAGSIPRPFHMEVPMSCVIPDLLEKEIQVNLQKLIAISNEKIGEDSEFNKLLNNFLKAILKFRILIDMIVDFLVSNYLEEDTDNIQLEIEIKKQIFKQIDNFVLAKIKKKVEANDKKITELRQKRDESIQKIQDETTAFQSAVTSFLYISNKLSQDFPDSEIIID
;
A
#
# COMPACT_ATOMS: atom_id res chain seq x y z
N MET A 1 4.48 -59.40 -8.78
CA MET A 1 5.89 -58.95 -8.77
C MET A 1 6.10 -58.29 -10.11
N ASP A 2 6.25 -56.99 -10.26
CA ASP A 2 6.48 -55.94 -9.28
C ASP A 2 5.90 -54.62 -9.82
N GLN A 3 5.50 -53.75 -8.90
CA GLN A 3 4.84 -52.47 -9.17
C GLN A 3 5.88 -51.41 -9.51
N GLY A 4 5.54 -50.50 -10.44
CA GLY A 4 6.36 -49.35 -10.79
C GLY A 4 5.50 -48.23 -11.36
N GLY A 5 4.55 -47.75 -10.57
CA GLY A 5 3.70 -46.60 -10.89
C GLY A 5 4.52 -45.31 -10.88
N SER A 6 4.92 -44.84 -12.07
CA SER A 6 5.35 -43.47 -12.30
C SER A 6 4.14 -42.54 -12.19
N ALA A 7 3.89 -42.03 -10.99
CA ALA A 7 2.96 -40.92 -10.82
C ALA A 7 3.54 -39.67 -11.49
N SER A 8 2.99 -39.31 -12.65
CA SER A 8 3.13 -37.98 -13.23
C SER A 8 2.75 -36.94 -12.18
N ARG A 9 3.74 -36.21 -11.66
CA ARG A 9 3.51 -34.93 -10.99
C ARG A 9 2.95 -33.98 -12.04
N ARG A 10 1.62 -33.81 -12.06
CA ARG A 10 0.98 -32.70 -12.79
C ARG A 10 1.54 -31.41 -12.21
N LEU A 11 2.24 -30.64 -13.04
CA LEU A 11 2.67 -29.29 -12.73
C LEU A 11 1.40 -28.43 -12.70
N ILE A 12 0.91 -28.09 -11.51
CA ILE A 12 -0.06 -27.00 -11.37
C ILE A 12 0.75 -25.73 -11.66
N ILE A 13 0.47 -25.07 -12.78
CA ILE A 13 1.07 -23.77 -13.09
C ILE A 13 0.29 -22.76 -12.26
N TYR A 14 0.85 -22.38 -11.12
CA TYR A 14 0.30 -21.30 -10.31
C TYR A 14 0.67 -19.96 -10.96
N THR A 15 -0.33 -19.22 -11.47
CA THR A 15 -0.13 -17.85 -11.94
C THR A 15 -0.12 -16.91 -10.74
N MET A 16 1.08 -16.48 -10.34
CA MET A 16 1.27 -15.59 -9.19
C MET A 16 0.59 -14.23 -9.45
N LYS A 17 -0.28 -13.79 -8.54
CA LYS A 17 -0.99 -12.52 -8.71
C LYS A 17 -0.03 -11.33 -8.63
N THR A 18 -0.06 -10.48 -9.64
CA THR A 18 0.66 -9.21 -9.67
C THR A 18 -0.27 -8.05 -9.36
N TYR A 19 0.09 -7.22 -8.36
CA TYR A 19 -0.57 -5.96 -8.04
C TYR A 19 0.24 -4.80 -8.64
N LYS A 20 -0.40 -3.99 -9.49
CA LYS A 20 0.22 -2.83 -10.15
C LYS A 20 0.17 -1.60 -9.24
N ILE A 21 1.32 -1.18 -8.73
CA ILE A 21 1.48 0.01 -7.90
C ILE A 21 2.12 1.11 -8.75
N LEU A 22 1.36 2.17 -9.01
CA LEU A 22 1.88 3.32 -9.72
C LEU A 22 2.42 4.37 -8.75
N THR A 23 3.72 4.68 -8.83
CA THR A 23 4.37 5.65 -7.95
C THR A 23 4.49 7.02 -8.60
N LEU A 24 3.56 7.91 -8.26
CA LEU A 24 3.55 9.28 -8.73
C LEU A 24 4.35 10.24 -7.84
N GLY A 25 5.08 11.19 -8.43
CA GLY A 25 5.83 12.20 -7.67
C GLY A 25 6.60 13.18 -8.55
N ALA A 26 6.61 14.45 -8.17
CA ALA A 26 7.39 15.48 -8.85
C ALA A 26 8.91 15.21 -8.76
N SER A 27 9.69 15.96 -9.56
CA SER A 27 11.16 15.91 -9.44
C SER A 27 11.61 16.34 -8.04
N GLY A 28 12.59 15.63 -7.47
CA GLY A 28 13.10 15.88 -6.12
C GLY A 28 12.28 15.28 -4.97
N ALA A 29 11.10 14.71 -5.24
CA ALA A 29 10.26 14.06 -4.22
C ALA A 29 10.85 12.75 -3.66
N GLY A 30 11.95 12.25 -4.24
CA GLY A 30 12.70 11.12 -3.68
C GLY A 30 12.27 9.72 -4.16
N LYS A 31 11.54 9.60 -5.28
CA LYS A 31 11.07 8.30 -5.83
C LYS A 31 12.17 7.23 -5.95
N THR A 32 13.27 7.55 -6.63
CA THR A 32 14.40 6.62 -6.82
C THR A 32 15.04 6.21 -5.49
N VAL A 33 15.20 7.18 -4.57
CA VAL A 33 15.74 6.93 -3.24
C VAL A 33 14.79 6.05 -2.41
N PHE A 34 13.48 6.32 -2.49
CA PHE A 34 12.43 5.51 -1.89
C PHE A 34 12.49 4.07 -2.40
N LEU A 35 12.51 3.86 -3.72
CA LEU A 35 12.54 2.52 -4.33
C LEU A 35 13.77 1.72 -3.90
N ALA A 36 14.97 2.30 -4.01
CA ALA A 36 16.20 1.62 -3.63
C ALA A 36 16.25 1.31 -2.12
N SER A 37 15.76 2.23 -1.29
CA SER A 37 15.70 2.02 0.17
C SER A 37 14.63 1.01 0.57
N MET A 38 13.51 0.95 -0.15
CA MET A 38 12.44 -0.02 0.07
C MET A 38 12.96 -1.42 -0.24
N PHE A 39 13.54 -1.60 -1.43
CA PHE A 39 14.17 -2.85 -1.81
C PHE A 39 15.20 -3.30 -0.78
N LYS A 40 16.10 -2.41 -0.34
CA LYS A 40 17.11 -2.78 0.65
C LYS A 40 16.51 -3.14 2.00
N SER A 41 15.58 -2.33 2.51
CA SER A 41 14.94 -2.53 3.83
C SER A 41 14.14 -3.83 3.87
N LEU A 42 13.59 -4.25 2.74
CA LEU A 42 12.76 -5.44 2.61
C LEU A 42 13.48 -6.61 1.93
N SER A 43 14.79 -6.54 1.68
CA SER A 43 15.55 -7.61 1.01
C SER A 43 15.74 -8.89 1.83
N ILE A 44 15.45 -8.83 3.13
CA ILE A 44 15.53 -9.94 4.07
C ILE A 44 14.28 -9.94 4.95
N GLN A 45 13.85 -11.14 5.38
CA GLN A 45 12.73 -11.25 6.29
C GLN A 45 13.15 -10.83 7.69
N THR A 46 12.57 -9.72 8.16
CA THR A 46 12.79 -9.18 9.50
C THR A 46 11.52 -9.32 10.35
N GLU A 47 11.32 -8.40 11.29
CA GLU A 47 10.12 -8.31 12.12
C GLU A 47 8.83 -8.03 11.34
N HIS A 48 8.91 -7.67 10.05
CA HIS A 48 7.73 -7.44 9.20
C HIS A 48 7.06 -8.74 8.75
N GLY A 49 7.73 -9.90 8.83
CA GLY A 49 7.14 -11.21 8.53
C GLY A 49 7.09 -11.59 7.05
N PHE A 50 7.60 -10.74 6.16
CA PHE A 50 7.78 -11.00 4.73
C PHE A 50 9.06 -10.30 4.25
N TYR A 51 9.43 -10.54 2.99
CA TYR A 51 10.52 -9.84 2.31
C TYR A 51 10.26 -9.75 0.80
N LEU A 52 11.10 -8.99 0.09
CA LEU A 52 11.01 -8.76 -1.34
C LEU A 52 12.23 -9.32 -2.07
N GLU A 53 11.94 -10.02 -3.16
CA GLU A 53 12.91 -10.46 -4.16
C GLU A 53 12.65 -9.76 -5.49
N VAL A 54 13.71 -9.57 -6.27
CA VAL A 54 13.62 -9.13 -7.66
C VAL A 54 14.25 -10.26 -8.46
N GLU A 55 13.45 -10.91 -9.30
CA GLU A 55 13.88 -12.10 -10.06
C GLU A 55 14.92 -11.74 -11.14
N ASP A 56 14.78 -10.57 -11.76
CA ASP A 56 15.76 -10.07 -12.71
C ASP A 56 17.04 -9.62 -11.98
N PHE A 57 18.10 -10.40 -12.15
CA PHE A 57 19.42 -10.13 -11.55
C PHE A 57 20.00 -8.77 -11.94
N THR A 58 19.74 -8.29 -13.17
CA THR A 58 20.21 -6.97 -13.63
C THR A 58 19.48 -5.86 -12.88
N GLN A 59 18.16 -5.95 -12.75
CA GLN A 59 17.37 -5.01 -11.97
C GLN A 59 17.76 -5.05 -10.48
N GLN A 60 17.94 -6.24 -9.92
CA GLN A 60 18.39 -6.43 -8.53
C GLN A 60 19.75 -5.77 -8.27
N LYS A 61 20.71 -6.00 -9.17
CA LYS A 61 22.04 -5.38 -9.09
C LYS A 61 21.94 -3.86 -9.22
N LEU A 62 21.13 -3.35 -10.15
CA LEU A 62 20.92 -1.91 -10.33
C LEU A 62 20.37 -1.24 -9.06
N LEU A 63 19.33 -1.81 -8.42
CA LEU A 63 18.80 -1.27 -7.15
C LEU A 63 19.84 -1.33 -6.03
N THR A 64 20.62 -2.41 -5.98
CA THR A 64 21.70 -2.57 -5.00
C THR A 64 22.80 -1.53 -5.21
N ASP A 65 23.17 -1.26 -6.46
CA ASP A 65 24.18 -0.27 -6.82
C ASP A 65 23.67 1.16 -6.53
N ILE A 66 22.41 1.46 -6.85
CA ILE A 66 21.77 2.74 -6.50
C ILE A 66 21.82 2.96 -4.98
N TYR A 67 21.40 1.95 -4.20
CA TYR A 67 21.44 2.05 -2.73
C TYR A 67 22.88 2.17 -2.20
N THR A 68 23.82 1.40 -2.74
CA THR A 68 25.23 1.45 -2.32
C THR A 68 25.83 2.83 -2.59
N ASN A 69 25.56 3.41 -3.76
CA ASN A 69 25.99 4.77 -4.10
C ASN A 69 25.29 5.83 -3.24
N LEU A 70 24.01 5.61 -2.89
CA LEU A 70 23.27 6.45 -1.97
C LEU A 70 23.94 6.52 -0.58
N ILE A 71 24.47 5.40 -0.06
CA ILE A 71 25.07 5.36 1.28
C ILE A 71 26.58 5.68 1.28
N ALA A 72 27.32 5.26 0.25
CA ALA A 72 28.77 5.34 0.22
C ALA A 72 29.29 6.61 -0.49
N GLY A 73 28.52 7.14 -1.45
CA GLY A 73 28.92 8.29 -2.25
C GLY A 73 28.62 9.63 -1.58
N GLY A 74 29.35 10.68 -1.95
CA GLY A 74 29.01 12.07 -1.58
C GLY A 74 27.87 12.68 -2.43
N ILE A 75 27.45 11.97 -3.49
CA ILE A 75 26.53 12.47 -4.52
C ILE A 75 25.19 11.71 -4.38
N TRP A 76 24.08 12.42 -4.56
CA TRP A 76 22.74 11.80 -4.65
C TRP A 76 22.52 11.24 -6.06
N PRO A 77 21.75 10.15 -6.22
CA PRO A 77 21.44 9.64 -7.54
C PRO A 77 20.82 10.74 -8.42
N GLU A 78 21.23 10.78 -9.69
CA GLU A 78 20.65 11.71 -10.66
C GLU A 78 19.15 11.44 -10.83
N ALA A 79 18.41 12.47 -11.24
CA ALA A 79 17.00 12.31 -11.54
C ALA A 79 16.81 11.34 -12.72
N THR A 80 15.83 10.44 -12.62
CA THR A 80 15.42 9.53 -13.70
C THR A 80 15.21 10.31 -15.00
N LYS A 81 15.77 9.80 -16.11
CA LYS A 81 15.74 10.51 -17.40
C LYS A 81 14.32 10.61 -17.94
N TYR A 82 13.99 11.73 -18.59
CA TYR A 82 12.61 12.03 -19.04
C TYR A 82 11.94 10.92 -19.87
N LYS A 83 12.69 10.15 -20.67
CA LYS A 83 12.17 9.07 -21.52
C LYS A 83 12.12 7.70 -20.85
N GLU A 84 12.61 7.58 -19.63
CA GLU A 84 12.71 6.31 -18.90
C GLU A 84 11.43 6.09 -18.09
N ILE A 85 10.68 5.04 -18.46
CA ILE A 85 9.73 4.38 -17.58
C ILE A 85 10.40 3.07 -17.18
N SER A 86 10.63 2.90 -15.89
CA SER A 86 11.17 1.66 -15.35
C SER A 86 10.05 0.93 -14.63
N GLU A 87 9.72 -0.27 -15.13
CA GLU A 87 8.88 -1.21 -14.42
C GLU A 87 9.77 -2.14 -13.58
N TRP A 88 9.45 -2.22 -12.29
CA TRP A 88 10.16 -3.02 -11.30
C TRP A 88 9.21 -4.04 -10.71
N THR A 89 9.48 -5.33 -10.91
CA THR A 89 8.66 -6.39 -10.35
C THR A 89 9.31 -6.94 -9.10
N PHE A 90 8.63 -6.79 -7.96
CA PHE A 90 9.04 -7.35 -6.68
C PHE A 90 8.18 -8.56 -6.35
N THR A 91 8.79 -9.72 -6.16
CA THR A 91 8.15 -10.91 -5.63
C THR A 91 8.17 -10.81 -4.10
N CYS A 92 6.98 -10.75 -3.49
CA CYS A 92 6.81 -10.80 -2.05
C CYS A 92 6.88 -12.26 -1.59
N CYS A 93 7.80 -12.52 -0.68
CA CYS A 93 8.14 -13.86 -0.23
C CYS A 93 8.03 -13.97 1.28
N VAL A 94 7.79 -15.18 1.77
CA VAL A 94 7.86 -15.52 3.20
C VAL A 94 8.69 -16.77 3.38
N LYS A 95 9.54 -16.78 4.41
CA LYS A 95 10.33 -17.91 4.85
C LYS A 95 9.74 -18.57 6.09
N ASN A 96 9.74 -19.90 6.10
CA ASN A 96 9.46 -20.68 7.30
C ASN A 96 10.73 -20.83 8.18
N ARG A 97 10.60 -21.55 9.31
CA ARG A 97 11.71 -21.82 10.23
C ARG A 97 12.83 -22.67 9.62
N ASN A 98 12.53 -23.44 8.58
CA ASN A 98 13.49 -24.24 7.83
C ASN A 98 14.17 -23.45 6.70
N LEU A 99 13.91 -22.13 6.62
CA LEU A 99 14.40 -21.23 5.58
C LEU A 99 13.90 -21.56 4.17
N GLU A 100 12.85 -22.38 4.06
CA GLU A 100 12.15 -22.63 2.80
C GLU A 100 11.41 -21.36 2.38
N ASN A 101 11.50 -21.04 1.09
CA ASN A 101 10.97 -19.81 0.53
C ASN A 101 9.60 -20.06 -0.14
N PHE A 102 8.62 -19.24 0.22
CA PHE A 102 7.28 -19.28 -0.35
C PHE A 102 6.99 -17.93 -1.03
N PRO A 103 7.03 -17.86 -2.37
CA PRO A 103 6.59 -16.67 -3.07
C PRO A 103 5.06 -16.55 -3.00
N ILE A 104 4.58 -15.36 -2.69
CA ILE A 104 3.18 -15.11 -2.36
C ILE A 104 2.50 -14.30 -3.47
N CYS A 105 2.97 -13.09 -3.72
CA CYS A 105 2.42 -12.25 -4.76
C CYS A 105 3.52 -11.38 -5.36
N GLN A 106 3.22 -10.72 -6.46
CA GLN A 106 4.11 -9.74 -7.06
C GLN A 106 3.54 -8.33 -6.92
N PHE A 107 4.44 -7.37 -6.82
CA PHE A 107 4.15 -5.95 -6.91
C PHE A 107 4.92 -5.39 -8.09
N SER A 108 4.21 -4.88 -9.10
CA SER A 108 4.82 -4.15 -10.21
C SER A 108 4.82 -2.66 -9.88
N TYR A 109 6.00 -2.08 -9.71
CA TYR A 109 6.23 -0.67 -9.44
C TYR A 109 6.65 0.06 -10.71
N PHE A 110 5.90 1.08 -11.08
CA PHE A 110 6.26 1.98 -12.17
C PHE A 110 6.96 3.22 -11.61
N ASP A 111 8.27 3.34 -11.86
CA ASP A 111 9.02 4.58 -11.64
C ASP A 111 9.16 5.34 -12.97
N TYR A 112 8.90 6.64 -12.93
CA TYR A 112 8.96 7.50 -14.10
C TYR A 112 9.60 8.84 -13.73
N ALA A 113 10.18 9.51 -14.71
CA ALA A 113 10.78 10.82 -14.49
C ALA A 113 9.74 11.84 -13.98
N GLY A 114 10.02 12.45 -12.82
CA GLY A 114 9.08 13.38 -12.19
C GLY A 114 8.72 14.59 -13.05
N GLY A 115 9.58 14.96 -14.01
CA GLY A 115 9.30 16.01 -15.00
C GLY A 115 8.13 15.68 -15.93
N ARG A 116 7.82 14.40 -16.18
CA ARG A 116 6.65 13.99 -16.99
C ARG A 116 5.32 14.29 -16.31
N LEU A 117 5.30 14.32 -14.98
CA LEU A 117 4.11 14.66 -14.21
C LEU A 117 3.68 16.10 -14.49
N THR A 118 4.66 17.01 -14.55
CA THR A 118 4.45 18.47 -14.55
C THR A 118 4.54 19.11 -15.93
N ALA A 119 5.11 18.43 -16.93
CA ALA A 119 5.24 18.94 -18.29
C ALA A 119 4.02 18.58 -19.17
N ILE A 120 3.79 19.38 -20.22
CA ILE A 120 2.85 19.04 -21.29
C ILE A 120 3.54 17.95 -22.14
N ASP A 121 3.14 16.69 -21.95
CA ASP A 121 3.76 15.51 -22.60
C ASP A 121 2.88 15.02 -23.76
N GLU A 122 3.48 14.83 -24.95
CA GLU A 122 2.84 14.23 -26.12
C GLU A 122 2.44 12.76 -25.86
N ASN A 123 3.06 12.09 -24.88
CA ASN A 123 2.75 10.71 -24.47
C ASN A 123 1.79 10.63 -23.26
N ALA A 124 1.03 11.69 -22.99
CA ALA A 124 0.06 11.72 -21.88
C ALA A 124 -0.93 10.54 -21.89
N HIS A 125 -1.28 10.03 -23.09
CA HIS A 125 -2.19 8.90 -23.25
C HIS A 125 -1.65 7.57 -22.70
N GLU A 126 -0.33 7.32 -22.82
CA GLU A 126 0.30 6.10 -22.31
C GLU A 126 0.30 6.10 -20.77
N LEU A 127 0.70 7.23 -20.17
CA LEU A 127 0.67 7.39 -18.72
C LEU A 127 -0.76 7.29 -18.17
N GLU A 128 -1.75 7.88 -18.84
CA GLU A 128 -3.16 7.74 -18.46
C GLU A 128 -3.62 6.28 -18.51
N ALA A 129 -3.23 5.53 -19.55
CA ALA A 129 -3.55 4.11 -19.67
C ALA A 129 -2.95 3.28 -18.52
N ILE A 130 -1.70 3.56 -18.13
CA ILE A 130 -1.04 2.91 -16.98
C ILE A 130 -1.78 3.26 -15.67
N ILE A 131 -2.12 4.54 -15.46
CA ILE A 131 -2.86 5.01 -14.28
C ILE A 131 -4.21 4.28 -14.13
N ARG A 132 -4.93 4.10 -15.23
CA ARG A 132 -6.23 3.42 -15.23
C ARG A 132 -6.14 1.94 -14.89
N GLN A 133 -4.99 1.31 -15.14
CA GLN A 133 -4.73 -0.10 -14.84
C GLN A 133 -4.10 -0.33 -13.47
N ALA A 134 -3.74 0.73 -12.74
CA ALA A 134 -3.14 0.58 -11.42
C ALA A 134 -4.14 0.01 -10.41
N ASP A 135 -3.68 -0.92 -9.57
CA ASP A 135 -4.44 -1.44 -8.44
C ASP A 135 -4.33 -0.51 -7.23
N ALA A 136 -3.21 0.20 -7.08
CA ALA A 136 -3.00 1.25 -6.08
C ALA A 136 -2.15 2.39 -6.66
N ILE A 137 -2.39 3.62 -6.19
CA ILE A 137 -1.58 4.78 -6.57
C ILE A 137 -0.85 5.32 -5.35
N LEU A 138 0.47 5.41 -5.46
CA LEU A 138 1.36 6.01 -4.47
C LEU A 138 1.71 7.44 -4.88
N GLY A 139 1.39 8.44 -4.07
CA GLY A 139 1.72 9.85 -4.33
C GLY A 139 2.80 10.39 -3.41
N LEU A 140 4.02 10.54 -3.87
CA LEU A 140 5.09 11.11 -3.06
C LEU A 140 4.96 12.63 -2.96
N LEU A 141 4.74 13.09 -1.73
CA LEU A 141 4.78 14.50 -1.32
C LEU A 141 6.18 14.79 -0.75
N ASP A 142 6.85 15.81 -1.28
CA ASP A 142 8.19 16.20 -0.85
C ASP A 142 8.16 16.85 0.54
N GLY A 143 8.75 16.21 1.55
CA GLY A 143 8.79 16.71 2.92
C GLY A 143 9.41 18.11 3.07
N GLN A 144 10.39 18.49 2.24
CA GLN A 144 10.91 19.86 2.27
C GLN A 144 9.88 20.89 1.83
N LYS A 145 9.05 20.53 0.85
CA LYS A 145 8.00 21.42 0.33
C LYS A 145 6.80 21.47 1.26
N ILE A 146 6.47 20.35 1.92
CA ILE A 146 5.51 20.31 3.02
C ILE A 146 6.00 21.18 4.18
N GLN A 147 7.29 21.12 4.55
CA GLN A 147 7.86 21.96 5.60
C GLN A 147 7.71 23.46 5.27
N ALA A 148 7.97 23.84 4.01
CA ALA A 148 7.76 25.20 3.52
C ALA A 148 6.28 25.63 3.61
N LEU A 149 5.37 24.74 3.20
CA LEU A 149 3.92 24.96 3.29
C LEU A 149 3.43 25.13 4.73
N MET A 150 3.97 24.35 5.67
CA MET A 150 3.59 24.40 7.09
C MET A 150 4.11 25.67 7.76
N SER A 151 5.29 26.14 7.37
CA SER A 151 5.93 27.33 7.94
C SER A 151 5.30 28.66 7.45
N ASN A 152 4.37 28.63 6.48
CA ASN A 152 3.67 29.79 5.90
C ASN A 152 4.59 30.94 5.47
N SER A 153 5.76 30.62 4.91
CA SER A 153 6.64 31.64 4.34
C SER A 153 6.15 31.99 2.93
N ASN A 154 5.49 33.15 2.80
CA ASN A 154 4.90 33.62 1.52
C ASN A 154 5.94 33.87 0.41
N GLU A 155 7.23 33.90 0.73
CA GLU A 155 8.32 34.10 -0.24
C GLU A 155 9.05 32.79 -0.59
N ASP A 156 8.60 31.64 -0.06
CA ASP A 156 9.27 30.37 -0.31
C ASP A 156 8.89 29.78 -1.68
N LYS A 157 9.84 29.82 -2.63
CA LYS A 157 9.71 29.19 -3.94
C LYS A 157 9.33 27.70 -3.87
N LYS A 158 9.70 26.98 -2.81
CA LYS A 158 9.34 25.57 -2.61
C LYS A 158 7.84 25.41 -2.33
N MET A 159 7.27 26.27 -1.49
CA MET A 159 5.84 26.30 -1.22
C MET A 159 5.07 26.64 -2.50
N ASP A 160 5.53 27.66 -3.23
CA ASP A 160 4.92 28.09 -4.49
C ASP A 160 4.94 26.98 -5.55
N ASN A 161 6.08 26.31 -5.73
CA ASN A 161 6.21 25.18 -6.64
C ASN A 161 5.28 24.01 -6.25
N PHE A 162 5.19 23.71 -4.95
CA PHE A 162 4.30 22.67 -4.46
C PHE A 162 2.82 22.95 -4.77
N LEU A 163 2.37 24.17 -4.46
CA LEU A 163 0.96 24.55 -4.62
C LEU A 163 0.56 24.80 -6.07
N LYS A 164 1.46 25.33 -6.91
CA LYS A 164 1.14 25.73 -8.28
C LYS A 164 1.49 24.67 -9.33
N THR A 165 2.35 23.72 -9.01
CA THR A 165 2.89 22.77 -9.99
C THR A 165 2.79 21.33 -9.52
N ASP A 166 3.43 20.95 -8.41
CA ASP A 166 3.54 19.54 -8.05
C ASP A 166 2.20 18.92 -7.62
N LEU A 167 1.54 19.54 -6.64
CA LEU A 167 0.31 18.99 -6.06
C LEU A 167 -0.84 19.00 -7.07
N PRO A 168 -1.10 20.09 -7.84
CA PRO A 168 -2.11 20.06 -8.89
C PRO A 168 -1.86 18.97 -9.94
N ALA A 169 -0.61 18.75 -10.32
CA ALA A 169 -0.27 17.70 -11.28
C ALA A 169 -0.52 16.31 -10.71
N LEU A 170 -0.11 16.03 -9.46
CA LEU A 170 -0.43 14.78 -8.76
C LEU A 170 -1.95 14.54 -8.73
N ILE A 171 -2.73 15.53 -8.29
CA ILE A 171 -4.19 15.43 -8.17
C ILE A 171 -4.82 15.14 -9.54
N LYS A 172 -4.40 15.85 -10.59
CA LYS A 172 -4.89 15.62 -11.96
C LYS A 172 -4.71 14.16 -12.36
N TRP A 173 -3.48 13.65 -12.27
CA TRP A 173 -3.19 12.28 -12.68
C TRP A 173 -3.92 11.26 -11.82
N MET A 174 -3.92 11.46 -10.51
CA MET A 174 -4.63 10.59 -9.58
C MET A 174 -6.13 10.51 -9.84
N SER A 175 -6.76 11.59 -10.30
CA SER A 175 -8.21 11.64 -10.58
C SER A 175 -8.67 10.67 -11.69
N HIS A 176 -7.76 10.20 -12.55
CA HIS A 176 -8.08 9.31 -13.66
C HIS A 176 -8.24 7.83 -13.27
N SER A 177 -7.90 7.45 -12.05
CA SER A 177 -8.06 6.07 -11.56
C SER A 177 -9.26 5.92 -10.64
N GLN A 178 -9.60 4.69 -10.25
CA GLN A 178 -10.49 4.40 -9.12
C GLN A 178 -9.75 3.66 -8.00
N ALA A 179 -8.47 3.35 -8.17
CA ALA A 179 -7.63 2.69 -7.18
C ALA A 179 -7.57 3.48 -5.85
N PRO A 180 -7.36 2.79 -4.72
CA PRO A 180 -6.97 3.45 -3.48
C PRO A 180 -5.74 4.33 -3.67
N ILE A 181 -5.71 5.46 -2.96
CA ILE A 181 -4.61 6.42 -3.03
C ILE A 181 -3.85 6.43 -1.70
N GLN A 182 -2.53 6.34 -1.79
CA GLN A 182 -1.64 6.48 -0.65
C GLN A 182 -0.67 7.64 -0.90
N PHE A 183 -0.90 8.78 -0.25
CA PHE A 183 0.05 9.87 -0.23
C PHE A 183 1.20 9.54 0.72
N VAL A 184 2.41 9.40 0.18
CA VAL A 184 3.62 9.18 0.96
C VAL A 184 4.27 10.54 1.24
N VAL A 185 4.28 10.97 2.50
CA VAL A 185 5.04 12.14 2.93
C VAL A 185 6.51 11.71 3.05
N SER A 186 7.25 11.91 1.97
CA SER A 186 8.68 11.60 1.89
C SER A 186 9.51 12.54 2.77
N LYS A 187 10.74 12.15 3.10
CA LYS A 187 11.66 12.94 3.93
C LYS A 187 11.01 13.33 5.28
N TRP A 188 10.24 12.40 5.85
CA TRP A 188 9.52 12.58 7.11
C TRP A 188 10.44 13.02 8.26
N ASP A 189 11.72 12.64 8.19
CA ASP A 189 12.76 13.04 9.12
C ASP A 189 12.97 14.56 9.26
N LEU A 190 12.53 15.35 8.27
CA LEU A 190 12.57 16.81 8.31
C LEU A 190 11.35 17.42 9.02
N LEU A 191 10.27 16.65 9.17
CA LEU A 191 8.97 17.13 9.62
C LEU A 191 8.65 16.73 11.06
N GLU A 192 8.95 15.48 11.45
CA GLU A 192 8.48 14.88 12.70
C GLU A 192 8.77 15.69 13.97
N ASN A 193 9.91 16.39 14.02
CA ASN A 193 10.28 17.20 15.18
C ASN A 193 9.47 18.50 15.33
N ASN A 194 8.80 18.94 14.26
CA ASN A 194 8.12 20.23 14.22
C ASN A 194 6.61 20.11 13.92
N PHE A 195 6.18 19.06 13.22
CA PHE A 195 4.82 18.91 12.74
C PHE A 195 4.34 17.46 12.89
N GLY A 196 3.13 17.30 13.43
CA GLY A 196 2.44 16.02 13.45
C GLY A 196 1.75 15.70 12.12
N LEU A 197 1.48 14.41 11.86
CA LEU A 197 0.77 14.00 10.64
C LEU A 197 -0.64 14.61 10.55
N GLN A 198 -1.31 14.77 11.69
CA GLN A 198 -2.60 15.45 11.79
C GLN A 198 -2.55 16.89 11.26
N GLU A 199 -1.53 17.64 11.66
CA GLU A 199 -1.38 19.04 11.26
C GLU A 199 -1.14 19.17 9.75
N ILE A 200 -0.33 18.26 9.20
CA ILE A 200 -0.07 18.18 7.76
C ILE A 200 -1.36 17.79 7.01
N SER A 201 -2.08 16.77 7.48
CA SER A 201 -3.37 16.37 6.90
C SER A 201 -4.36 17.54 6.88
N ASN A 202 -4.52 18.22 8.01
CA ASN A 202 -5.37 19.41 8.13
C ASN A 202 -4.92 20.55 7.21
N ARG A 203 -3.61 20.75 7.04
CA ARG A 203 -3.08 21.78 6.14
C ARG A 203 -3.33 21.45 4.66
N LEU A 204 -3.18 20.20 4.27
CA LEU A 204 -3.47 19.72 2.91
C LEU A 204 -4.97 19.82 2.60
N LEU A 205 -5.84 19.49 3.56
CA LEU A 205 -7.29 19.62 3.43
C LEU A 205 -7.80 21.07 3.32
N LYS A 206 -6.97 22.06 3.64
CA LYS A 206 -7.27 23.49 3.34
C LYS A 206 -7.05 23.83 1.86
N ILE A 207 -6.39 22.98 1.09
CA ILE A 207 -6.17 23.17 -0.34
C ILE A 207 -7.41 22.63 -1.09
N PRO A 208 -8.17 23.46 -1.81
CA PRO A 208 -9.46 23.07 -2.39
C PRO A 208 -9.41 21.84 -3.29
N GLU A 209 -8.39 21.75 -4.15
CA GLU A 209 -8.22 20.67 -5.11
C GLU A 209 -7.92 19.34 -4.40
N PHE A 210 -7.08 19.38 -3.36
CA PHE A 210 -6.75 18.20 -2.56
C PHE A 210 -7.99 17.72 -1.79
N LYS A 211 -8.69 18.65 -1.14
CA LYS A 211 -9.94 18.35 -0.42
C LYS A 211 -10.98 17.72 -1.35
N LYS A 212 -11.12 18.27 -2.56
CA LYS A 212 -12.05 17.75 -3.56
C LYS A 212 -11.71 16.32 -3.98
N LEU A 213 -10.43 16.04 -4.28
CA LEU A 213 -9.98 14.69 -4.62
C LEU A 213 -10.32 13.71 -3.50
N VAL A 214 -9.98 14.03 -2.25
CA VAL A 214 -10.27 13.16 -1.09
C VAL A 214 -11.77 12.93 -0.94
N PHE A 215 -12.58 13.98 -1.02
CA PHE A 215 -14.04 13.89 -0.91
C PHE A 215 -14.62 12.97 -1.99
N GLU A 216 -14.23 13.15 -3.25
CA GLU A 216 -14.69 12.31 -4.35
C GLU A 216 -14.28 10.84 -4.14
N ARG A 217 -13.06 10.59 -3.66
CA ARG A 217 -12.57 9.24 -3.37
C ARG A 217 -13.36 8.57 -2.25
N ASN A 218 -13.56 9.26 -1.13
CA ASN A 218 -14.33 8.72 -0.01
C ASN A 218 -15.78 8.43 -0.40
N ARG A 219 -16.40 9.28 -1.23
CA ARG A 219 -17.76 9.04 -1.75
C ARG A 219 -17.85 7.76 -2.58
N GLU A 220 -16.83 7.49 -3.40
CA GLU A 220 -16.72 6.26 -4.21
C GLU A 220 -16.15 5.06 -3.42
N SER A 221 -16.12 5.13 -2.08
CA SER A 221 -15.59 4.06 -1.21
C SER A 221 -14.12 3.70 -1.48
N SER A 222 -13.33 4.61 -2.03
CA SER A 222 -11.92 4.40 -2.31
C SER A 222 -11.07 5.03 -1.20
N PRO A 223 -10.30 4.23 -0.42
CA PRO A 223 -9.49 4.75 0.67
C PRO A 223 -8.45 5.78 0.20
N VAL A 224 -8.23 6.80 1.02
CA VAL A 224 -7.13 7.76 0.86
C VAL A 224 -6.29 7.78 2.13
N ARG A 225 -5.00 7.48 2.00
CA ARG A 225 -4.06 7.47 3.12
C ARG A 225 -2.98 8.53 3.01
N LEU A 226 -2.46 8.93 4.16
CA LEU A 226 -1.26 9.72 4.34
C LEU A 226 -0.25 8.90 5.15
N ILE A 227 0.90 8.57 4.56
CA ILE A 227 1.89 7.67 5.14
C ILE A 227 3.21 8.44 5.33
N PRO A 228 3.69 8.63 6.57
CA PRO A 228 4.99 9.24 6.82
C PRO A 228 6.10 8.24 6.49
N VAL A 229 7.06 8.64 5.63
CA VAL A 229 8.19 7.79 5.23
C VAL A 229 9.49 8.59 5.19
N SER A 230 10.57 8.00 5.68
CA SER A 230 11.92 8.48 5.45
C SER A 230 12.79 7.38 4.85
N SER A 231 13.22 7.56 3.60
CA SER A 231 14.02 6.55 2.89
C SER A 231 15.42 6.36 3.48
N VAL A 232 16.00 7.40 4.08
CA VAL A 232 17.35 7.36 4.65
C VAL A 232 17.37 7.55 6.17
N GLY A 233 16.30 8.06 6.75
CA GLY A 233 16.18 8.26 8.20
C GLY A 233 16.81 9.52 8.75
N PHE A 234 16.56 9.71 10.05
CA PHE A 234 17.07 10.83 10.83
C PHE A 234 18.60 10.86 10.89
N GLY A 235 19.15 12.07 10.78
CA GLY A 235 20.57 12.33 10.96
C GLY A 235 21.45 11.81 9.81
N PHE A 236 20.86 11.37 8.70
CA PHE A 236 21.62 10.96 7.52
C PHE A 236 21.96 12.14 6.59
N ALA A 237 21.04 13.10 6.45
CA ALA A 237 21.23 14.25 5.59
C ALA A 237 20.59 15.51 6.16
N THR A 238 21.14 16.66 5.79
CA THR A 238 20.63 17.98 6.17
C THR A 238 20.25 18.80 4.94
N PRO A 239 19.12 19.51 4.94
CA PRO A 239 18.76 20.42 3.85
C PRO A 239 19.79 21.55 3.75
N GLN A 240 20.06 22.00 2.54
CA GLN A 240 20.92 23.15 2.23
C GLN A 240 20.07 24.34 1.76
N PRO A 241 20.59 25.58 1.79
CA PRO A 241 19.85 26.77 1.36
C PRO A 241 19.35 26.73 -0.08
N ASP A 242 20.08 26.05 -0.97
CA ASP A 242 19.71 25.87 -2.38
C ASP A 242 18.64 24.78 -2.60
N GLY A 243 18.17 24.12 -1.53
CA GLY A 243 17.22 23.02 -1.58
C GLY A 243 17.82 21.65 -1.81
N SER A 244 19.13 21.56 -2.05
CA SER A 244 19.84 20.29 -2.09
C SER A 244 19.90 19.66 -0.69
N MET A 245 20.21 18.36 -0.64
CA MET A 245 20.48 17.65 0.61
C MET A 245 21.99 17.41 0.71
N LYS A 246 22.58 17.64 1.88
CA LYS A 246 23.97 17.29 2.15
C LYS A 246 24.01 16.09 3.08
N LYS A 247 24.71 15.03 2.69
CA LYS A 247 24.90 13.84 3.52
C LYS A 247 25.82 14.18 4.70
N ILE A 248 25.54 13.59 5.85
CA ILE A 248 26.40 13.68 7.04
C ILE A 248 27.45 12.58 6.94
N ALA A 249 28.73 12.96 6.96
CA ALA A 249 29.82 12.00 6.84
C ALA A 249 29.78 10.99 8.02
N GLY A 250 29.87 9.70 7.71
CA GLY A 250 29.86 8.62 8.70
C GLY A 250 28.49 8.28 9.30
N SER A 251 27.41 8.94 8.89
CA SER A 251 26.06 8.58 9.33
C SER A 251 25.61 7.25 8.73
N ILE A 252 24.87 6.46 9.51
CA ILE A 252 24.26 5.20 9.06
C ILE A 252 22.79 5.46 8.75
N PRO A 253 22.28 5.09 7.57
CA PRO A 253 20.88 5.28 7.24
C PRO A 253 19.99 4.46 8.19
N ARG A 254 18.87 5.05 8.60
CA ARG A 254 17.85 4.42 9.45
C ARG A 254 16.46 4.64 8.83
N PRO A 255 16.16 3.96 7.71
CA PRO A 255 14.89 4.14 7.03
C PRO A 255 13.71 3.94 7.96
N PHE A 256 12.62 4.68 7.70
CA PHE A 256 11.42 4.68 8.51
C PHE A 256 10.21 4.38 7.63
N HIS A 257 9.42 3.38 8.03
CA HIS A 257 8.16 2.98 7.38
C HIS A 257 8.27 2.52 5.91
N MET A 258 9.40 1.94 5.51
CA MET A 258 9.59 1.48 4.13
C MET A 258 8.69 0.29 3.76
N GLU A 259 8.24 -0.47 4.75
CA GLU A 259 7.29 -1.58 4.62
C GLU A 259 5.84 -1.12 4.43
N VAL A 260 5.52 0.09 4.89
CA VAL A 260 4.13 0.51 5.10
C VAL A 260 3.36 0.73 3.80
N PRO A 261 3.90 1.47 2.79
CA PRO A 261 3.19 1.69 1.53
C PRO A 261 2.74 0.37 0.87
N MET A 262 3.66 -0.59 0.76
CA MET A 262 3.35 -1.88 0.16
C MET A 262 2.37 -2.71 1.01
N SER A 263 2.55 -2.70 2.33
CA SER A 263 1.69 -3.45 3.26
C SER A 263 0.26 -2.93 3.31
N CYS A 264 0.02 -1.67 2.93
CA CYS A 264 -1.33 -1.10 2.89
C CYS A 264 -2.08 -1.41 1.59
N VAL A 265 -1.41 -1.82 0.51
CA VAL A 265 -2.06 -2.04 -0.80
C VAL A 265 -3.18 -3.06 -0.74
N ILE A 266 -2.91 -4.27 -0.25
CA ILE A 266 -3.92 -5.33 -0.17
C ILE A 266 -5.05 -4.97 0.81
N PRO A 267 -4.77 -4.51 2.05
CA PRO A 267 -5.82 -4.04 2.96
C PRO A 267 -6.72 -2.95 2.35
N ASP A 268 -6.17 -2.01 1.60
CA ASP A 268 -6.93 -0.91 0.98
C ASP A 268 -7.79 -1.38 -0.18
N LEU A 269 -7.28 -2.31 -1.00
CA LEU A 269 -8.06 -2.97 -2.05
C LEU A 269 -9.25 -3.72 -1.46
N LEU A 270 -9.00 -4.53 -0.42
CA LEU A 270 -10.04 -5.29 0.27
C LEU A 270 -11.10 -4.37 0.87
N GLU A 271 -10.67 -3.29 1.53
CA GLU A 271 -11.59 -2.32 2.11
C GLU A 271 -12.49 -1.67 1.06
N LYS A 272 -11.91 -1.25 -0.07
CA LYS A 272 -12.68 -0.68 -1.18
C LYS A 272 -13.75 -1.65 -1.66
N GLU A 273 -13.39 -2.89 -1.91
CA GLU A 273 -14.34 -3.88 -2.44
C GLU A 273 -15.46 -4.21 -1.46
N ILE A 274 -15.11 -4.33 -0.19
CA ILE A 274 -16.07 -4.52 0.90
C ILE A 274 -17.09 -3.38 0.91
N GLN A 275 -16.62 -2.14 0.88
CA GLN A 275 -17.48 -0.96 0.93
C GLN A 275 -18.36 -0.84 -0.32
N VAL A 276 -17.80 -1.04 -1.51
CA VAL A 276 -18.56 -1.04 -2.78
C VAL A 276 -19.68 -2.09 -2.76
N ASN A 277 -19.39 -3.30 -2.30
CA ASN A 277 -20.37 -4.37 -2.24
C ASN A 277 -21.42 -4.13 -1.16
N LEU A 278 -21.05 -3.57 -0.01
CA LEU A 278 -22.00 -3.11 1.02
C LEU A 278 -22.96 -2.04 0.48
N GLN A 279 -22.45 -1.06 -0.26
CA GLN A 279 -23.28 -0.02 -0.88
C GLN A 279 -24.27 -0.60 -1.89
N LYS A 280 -23.84 -1.54 -2.74
CA LYS A 280 -24.74 -2.27 -3.67
C LYS A 280 -25.85 -3.01 -2.93
N LEU A 281 -25.52 -3.70 -1.85
CA LEU A 281 -26.52 -4.42 -1.03
C LEU A 281 -27.54 -3.46 -0.41
N ILE A 282 -27.09 -2.29 0.08
CA ILE A 282 -27.97 -1.25 0.62
C ILE A 282 -28.87 -0.66 -0.48
N ALA A 283 -28.33 -0.39 -1.67
CA ALA A 283 -29.11 0.15 -2.80
C ALA A 283 -30.22 -0.82 -3.26
N ILE A 284 -29.89 -2.11 -3.45
CA ILE A 284 -30.87 -3.16 -3.78
C ILE A 284 -31.98 -3.23 -2.72
N SER A 285 -31.62 -3.01 -1.46
CA SER A 285 -32.58 -3.05 -0.37
C SER A 285 -33.56 -1.87 -0.41
N ASN A 286 -33.09 -0.67 -0.79
CA ASN A 286 -33.90 0.54 -0.87
C ASN A 286 -34.83 0.55 -2.09
N GLU A 287 -34.42 -0.05 -3.22
CA GLU A 287 -35.26 -0.17 -4.41
C GLU A 287 -36.42 -1.17 -4.25
N LYS A 288 -36.31 -2.14 -3.34
CA LYS A 288 -37.36 -3.14 -3.05
C LYS A 288 -38.37 -2.69 -1.98
N ILE A 289 -38.31 -1.44 -1.54
CA ILE A 289 -39.25 -0.88 -0.56
C ILE A 289 -40.55 -0.48 -1.27
N GLY A 290 -41.30 -1.49 -1.68
CA GLY A 290 -42.75 -1.46 -1.74
C GLY A 290 -43.31 -2.17 -0.51
N GLU A 291 -43.72 -1.38 0.50
CA GLU A 291 -44.66 -1.67 1.60
C GLU A 291 -44.67 -2.98 2.43
N ASP A 292 -43.77 -3.95 2.30
CA ASP A 292 -43.84 -5.15 3.17
C ASP A 292 -43.02 -5.06 4.47
N SER A 293 -43.72 -4.97 5.61
CA SER A 293 -43.13 -4.88 6.96
C SER A 293 -42.36 -6.14 7.39
N GLU A 294 -42.68 -7.30 6.80
CA GLU A 294 -41.91 -8.54 6.98
C GLU A 294 -40.59 -8.52 6.22
N PHE A 295 -40.54 -7.92 5.03
CA PHE A 295 -39.30 -7.78 4.27
C PHE A 295 -38.33 -6.83 4.97
N ASN A 296 -38.83 -5.75 5.59
CA ASN A 296 -38.02 -4.86 6.43
C ASN A 296 -37.49 -5.55 7.69
N LYS A 297 -38.24 -6.47 8.32
CA LYS A 297 -37.74 -7.31 9.43
C LYS A 297 -36.73 -8.35 8.95
N LEU A 298 -36.99 -9.00 7.82
CA LEU A 298 -36.08 -9.97 7.21
C LEU A 298 -34.78 -9.28 6.76
N LEU A 299 -34.87 -8.06 6.24
CA LEU A 299 -33.75 -7.23 5.81
C LEU A 299 -32.98 -6.63 6.98
N ASN A 300 -33.64 -6.16 8.05
CA ASN A 300 -32.91 -5.78 9.27
C ASN A 300 -32.26 -6.99 9.93
N ASN A 301 -32.89 -8.16 9.87
CA ASN A 301 -32.29 -9.41 10.31
C ASN A 301 -31.20 -9.90 9.35
N PHE A 302 -31.29 -9.60 8.05
CA PHE A 302 -30.31 -9.92 7.02
C PHE A 302 -29.14 -8.94 7.02
N LEU A 303 -29.33 -7.66 7.33
CA LEU A 303 -28.29 -6.66 7.59
C LEU A 303 -27.62 -6.92 8.94
N LYS A 304 -28.40 -7.30 9.97
CA LYS A 304 -27.84 -7.90 11.19
C LYS A 304 -27.18 -9.25 10.91
N ALA A 305 -27.56 -9.96 9.85
CA ALA A 305 -26.91 -11.19 9.40
C ALA A 305 -25.81 -10.98 8.35
N ILE A 306 -25.67 -9.80 7.76
CA ILE A 306 -24.53 -9.33 6.96
C ILE A 306 -23.46 -8.84 7.94
N LEU A 307 -23.89 -8.19 9.03
CA LEU A 307 -23.10 -8.10 10.27
C LEU A 307 -22.79 -9.48 10.87
N LYS A 308 -23.60 -10.52 10.59
CA LYS A 308 -23.23 -11.93 10.78
C LYS A 308 -22.69 -12.56 9.49
N PHE A 309 -21.59 -11.98 9.00
CA PHE A 309 -20.39 -12.80 8.83
C PHE A 309 -20.42 -13.85 7.70
N ARG A 310 -21.27 -13.82 6.66
CA ARG A 310 -21.17 -14.88 5.61
C ARG A 310 -21.04 -14.36 4.19
N ILE A 311 -21.90 -13.44 3.77
CA ILE A 311 -21.93 -12.96 2.37
C ILE A 311 -20.80 -11.99 2.04
N LEU A 312 -20.44 -11.08 2.97
CA LEU A 312 -19.29 -10.18 2.79
C LEU A 312 -17.99 -10.98 2.65
N ILE A 313 -17.95 -12.09 3.37
CA ILE A 313 -16.80 -12.97 3.39
C ILE A 313 -16.76 -13.82 2.15
N ASP A 314 -17.86 -14.43 1.72
CA ASP A 314 -17.86 -15.21 0.49
C ASP A 314 -17.38 -14.32 -0.67
N MET A 315 -17.66 -13.01 -0.66
CA MET A 315 -17.09 -12.04 -1.62
C MET A 315 -15.60 -11.72 -1.42
N ILE A 316 -15.12 -11.47 -0.20
CA ILE A 316 -13.68 -11.22 0.08
C ILE A 316 -12.84 -12.44 -0.23
N VAL A 317 -13.39 -13.59 0.13
CA VAL A 317 -12.80 -14.89 -0.07
C VAL A 317 -12.85 -15.23 -1.53
N ASP A 318 -13.95 -15.05 -2.25
CA ASP A 318 -13.97 -15.23 -3.69
C ASP A 318 -13.05 -14.22 -4.37
N PHE A 319 -12.89 -12.98 -3.90
CA PHE A 319 -11.87 -12.07 -4.42
C PHE A 319 -10.44 -12.57 -4.16
N LEU A 320 -10.10 -12.96 -2.94
CA LEU A 320 -8.75 -13.43 -2.60
C LEU A 320 -8.44 -14.81 -3.18
N VAL A 321 -9.44 -15.67 -3.33
CA VAL A 321 -9.32 -17.03 -3.86
C VAL A 321 -9.40 -17.04 -5.39
N SER A 322 -10.37 -16.36 -6.02
CA SER A 322 -10.42 -16.28 -7.50
C SER A 322 -9.23 -15.54 -8.10
N ASN A 323 -8.54 -14.70 -7.31
CA ASN A 323 -7.30 -14.05 -7.74
C ASN A 323 -6.03 -14.86 -7.45
N TYR A 324 -6.11 -15.97 -6.72
CA TYR A 324 -4.95 -16.74 -6.26
C TYR A 324 -5.01 -18.21 -6.69
N LEU A 325 -6.20 -18.75 -6.95
CA LEU A 325 -6.46 -20.11 -7.39
C LEU A 325 -7.28 -20.03 -8.70
N GLU A 326 -6.65 -20.31 -9.84
CA GLU A 326 -7.42 -20.64 -11.05
C GLU A 326 -8.24 -21.92 -10.80
N GLU A 327 -9.38 -22.01 -11.48
CA GLU A 327 -10.34 -23.11 -11.46
C GLU A 327 -9.74 -24.44 -11.96
N ASP A 328 -8.69 -24.97 -11.32
CA ASP A 328 -8.29 -26.36 -11.50
C ASP A 328 -8.65 -27.16 -10.25
N THR A 329 -9.85 -27.71 -10.34
CA THR A 329 -10.52 -28.60 -9.42
C THR A 329 -9.64 -29.80 -9.05
N ASP A 330 -9.23 -29.89 -7.77
CA ASP A 330 -9.06 -31.17 -7.06
C ASP A 330 -8.99 -31.02 -5.52
N ASN A 331 -8.95 -29.80 -4.96
CA ASN A 331 -8.80 -29.62 -3.50
C ASN A 331 -9.78 -28.60 -2.87
N ILE A 332 -11.07 -28.78 -3.16
CA ILE A 332 -12.19 -27.97 -2.64
C ILE A 332 -12.16 -27.86 -1.10
N GLN A 333 -11.68 -28.88 -0.37
CA GLN A 333 -11.58 -28.81 1.09
C GLN A 333 -10.45 -27.89 1.59
N LEU A 334 -9.30 -27.90 0.92
CA LEU A 334 -8.19 -27.00 1.23
C LEU A 334 -8.58 -25.55 0.94
N GLU A 335 -9.24 -25.32 -0.20
CA GLU A 335 -9.84 -24.03 -0.53
C GLU A 335 -10.76 -23.59 0.62
N ILE A 336 -11.77 -24.39 0.99
CA ILE A 336 -12.71 -24.08 2.09
C ILE A 336 -12.01 -23.79 3.43
N GLU A 337 -10.90 -24.46 3.75
CA GLU A 337 -10.17 -24.21 5.01
C GLU A 337 -9.37 -22.90 4.96
N ILE A 338 -8.76 -22.57 3.81
CA ILE A 338 -8.16 -21.25 3.54
C ILE A 338 -9.21 -20.16 3.68
N LYS A 339 -10.37 -20.35 3.02
CA LYS A 339 -11.54 -19.48 3.07
C LYS A 339 -11.90 -19.16 4.53
N LYS A 340 -12.02 -20.17 5.39
CA LYS A 340 -12.40 -20.04 6.82
C LYS A 340 -11.37 -19.37 7.73
N GLN A 341 -10.08 -19.46 7.42
CA GLN A 341 -9.03 -18.86 8.27
C GLN A 341 -8.76 -17.41 7.89
N ILE A 342 -8.70 -17.09 6.60
CA ILE A 342 -8.63 -15.72 6.07
C ILE A 342 -9.85 -14.91 6.54
N PHE A 343 -11.03 -15.52 6.43
CA PHE A 343 -12.28 -15.06 7.03
C PHE A 343 -12.11 -14.51 8.45
N LYS A 344 -11.68 -15.37 9.38
CA LYS A 344 -11.55 -15.01 10.79
C LYS A 344 -10.57 -13.85 11.03
N GLN A 345 -9.57 -13.67 10.17
CA GLN A 345 -8.61 -12.57 10.27
C GLN A 345 -9.19 -11.26 9.72
N ILE A 346 -9.84 -11.30 8.56
CA ILE A 346 -10.42 -10.13 7.91
C ILE A 346 -11.65 -9.63 8.67
N ASP A 347 -12.45 -10.53 9.24
CA ASP A 347 -13.57 -10.14 10.09
C ASP A 347 -13.13 -9.29 11.30
N ASN A 348 -12.00 -9.66 11.90
CA ASN A 348 -11.43 -8.87 13.00
C ASN A 348 -10.92 -7.51 12.55
N PHE A 349 -10.45 -7.39 11.29
CA PHE A 349 -9.97 -6.16 10.68
C PHE A 349 -11.11 -5.20 10.33
N VAL A 350 -12.09 -5.68 9.57
CA VAL A 350 -13.23 -4.90 9.07
C VAL A 350 -14.10 -4.42 10.23
N LEU A 351 -14.38 -5.29 11.21
CA LEU A 351 -15.09 -4.89 12.43
C LEU A 351 -14.32 -3.87 13.28
N ALA A 352 -12.99 -3.82 13.19
CA ALA A 352 -12.17 -2.82 13.91
C ALA A 352 -12.41 -1.41 13.34
N LYS A 353 -12.35 -1.31 12.00
CA LYS A 353 -12.53 -0.05 11.29
C LYS A 353 -13.96 0.46 11.39
N ILE A 354 -14.95 -0.42 11.19
CA ILE A 354 -16.38 -0.05 11.21
C ILE A 354 -16.86 0.38 12.60
N LYS A 355 -16.27 -0.14 13.70
CA LYS A 355 -16.66 0.27 15.06
C LYS A 355 -16.35 1.72 15.43
N LYS A 356 -15.66 2.49 14.58
CA LYS A 356 -15.26 3.90 14.72
C LYS A 356 -14.38 4.23 15.94
N LYS A 357 -13.27 4.91 15.61
CA LYS A 357 -12.56 6.00 16.32
C LYS A 357 -12.45 5.95 17.86
N VAL A 358 -11.19 5.80 18.29
CA VAL A 358 -10.61 6.21 19.58
C VAL A 358 -11.09 5.41 20.78
N GLU A 359 -10.72 4.13 20.80
CA GLU A 359 -9.99 3.61 21.95
C GLU A 359 -8.77 2.87 21.40
N ALA A 360 -7.58 3.41 21.65
CA ALA A 360 -6.31 2.78 21.33
C ALA A 360 -6.24 1.44 22.07
N ASN A 361 -6.69 0.37 21.40
CA ASN A 361 -6.73 -0.94 22.02
C ASN A 361 -5.35 -1.57 21.79
N ASP A 362 -4.35 -1.14 22.57
CA ASP A 362 -2.99 -1.70 22.60
C ASP A 362 -3.03 -3.24 22.69
N LYS A 363 -4.06 -3.76 23.37
CA LYS A 363 -4.37 -5.19 23.45
C LYS A 363 -4.60 -5.82 22.07
N LYS A 364 -5.30 -5.15 21.16
CA LYS A 364 -5.62 -5.67 19.81
C LYS A 364 -4.41 -5.66 18.88
N ILE A 365 -3.56 -4.63 18.96
CA ILE A 365 -2.30 -4.61 18.19
C ILE A 365 -1.34 -5.67 18.73
N THR A 366 -1.32 -5.86 20.05
CA THR A 366 -0.60 -6.97 20.68
C THR A 366 -1.14 -8.34 20.21
N GLU A 367 -2.47 -8.50 20.11
CA GLU A 367 -3.09 -9.70 19.56
C GLU A 367 -2.74 -9.92 18.08
N LEU A 368 -2.73 -8.87 17.24
CA LEU A 368 -2.32 -8.97 15.84
C LEU A 368 -0.84 -9.31 15.70
N ARG A 369 0.02 -8.70 16.53
CA ARG A 369 1.45 -9.04 16.61
C ARG A 369 1.64 -10.50 16.99
N GLN A 370 0.94 -10.97 18.02
CA GLN A 370 1.00 -12.36 18.44
C GLN A 370 0.50 -13.29 17.34
N LYS A 371 -0.62 -12.98 16.68
CA LYS A 371 -1.15 -13.76 15.56
C LYS A 371 -0.18 -13.83 14.39
N ARG A 372 0.48 -12.72 14.06
CA ARG A 372 1.54 -12.66 13.05
C ARG A 372 2.73 -13.53 13.45
N ASP A 373 3.22 -13.39 14.67
CA ASP A 373 4.36 -14.16 15.16
C ASP A 373 4.02 -15.66 15.19
N GLU A 374 2.80 -16.03 15.55
CA GLU A 374 2.29 -17.41 15.47
C GLU A 374 2.09 -17.90 14.04
N SER A 375 1.61 -17.07 13.11
CA SER A 375 1.40 -17.47 11.71
C SER A 375 2.71 -17.81 11.03
N ILE A 376 3.77 -17.01 11.27
CA ILE A 376 5.12 -17.27 10.75
C ILE A 376 5.64 -18.63 11.23
N GLN A 377 5.33 -19.01 12.48
CA GLN A 377 5.76 -20.29 13.05
C GLN A 377 5.01 -21.50 12.48
N LYS A 378 3.83 -21.27 11.91
CA LYS A 378 2.94 -22.31 11.37
C LYS A 378 3.09 -22.53 9.86
N ILE A 379 3.99 -21.80 9.21
CA ILE A 379 4.20 -21.92 7.75
C ILE A 379 4.76 -23.30 7.43
N GLN A 380 4.00 -24.06 6.66
CA GLN A 380 4.35 -25.39 6.17
C GLN A 380 4.11 -25.56 4.67
N ASP A 381 3.30 -24.68 4.08
CA ASP A 381 2.88 -24.71 2.69
C ASP A 381 2.56 -23.29 2.19
N GLU A 382 2.29 -23.16 0.89
CA GLU A 382 1.95 -21.89 0.22
C GLU A 382 0.73 -21.20 0.84
N THR A 383 -0.24 -22.01 1.31
CA THR A 383 -1.47 -21.55 1.94
C THR A 383 -1.20 -20.82 3.26
N THR A 384 -0.49 -21.49 4.17
CA THR A 384 -0.12 -20.95 5.47
C THR A 384 0.87 -19.79 5.32
N ALA A 385 1.70 -19.81 4.28
CA ALA A 385 2.57 -18.70 3.92
C ALA A 385 1.79 -17.46 3.46
N PHE A 386 0.79 -17.62 2.57
CA PHE A 386 -0.09 -16.54 2.12
C PHE A 386 -0.84 -15.91 3.29
N GLN A 387 -1.43 -16.74 4.17
CA GLN A 387 -2.10 -16.27 5.38
C GLN A 387 -1.15 -15.48 6.29
N SER A 388 0.10 -15.93 6.43
CA SER A 388 1.10 -15.23 7.22
C SER A 388 1.47 -13.85 6.61
N ALA A 389 1.58 -13.76 5.28
CA ALA A 389 1.81 -12.49 4.59
C ALA A 389 0.63 -11.53 4.79
N VAL A 390 -0.60 -11.99 4.57
CA VAL A 390 -1.82 -11.18 4.80
C VAL A 390 -1.91 -10.72 6.25
N THR A 391 -1.63 -11.60 7.21
CA THR A 391 -1.61 -11.24 8.64
C THR A 391 -0.59 -10.13 8.91
N SER A 392 0.58 -10.21 8.27
CA SER A 392 1.64 -9.20 8.39
C SER A 392 1.22 -7.86 7.81
N PHE A 393 0.61 -7.84 6.63
CA PHE A 393 0.07 -6.63 6.00
C PHE A 393 -1.01 -5.96 6.85
N LEU A 394 -1.95 -6.76 7.37
CA LEU A 394 -2.99 -6.28 8.27
C LEU A 394 -2.37 -5.70 9.55
N TYR A 395 -1.41 -6.38 10.17
CA TYR A 395 -0.72 -5.87 11.35
C TYR A 395 -0.06 -4.52 11.09
N ILE A 396 0.70 -4.37 9.99
CA ILE A 396 1.40 -3.14 9.64
C ILE A 396 0.41 -2.00 9.36
N SER A 397 -0.65 -2.25 8.60
CA SER A 397 -1.70 -1.25 8.32
C SER A 397 -2.42 -0.78 9.59
N ASN A 398 -2.69 -1.69 10.54
CA ASN A 398 -3.30 -1.34 11.83
C ASN A 398 -2.32 -0.59 12.72
N LYS A 399 -1.05 -0.99 12.75
CA LYS A 399 0.01 -0.29 13.48
C LYS A 399 0.17 1.14 12.98
N LEU A 400 0.16 1.35 11.66
CA LEU A 400 0.13 2.70 11.08
C LEU A 400 -1.08 3.50 11.60
N SER A 401 -2.27 2.91 11.58
CA SER A 401 -3.49 3.59 12.04
C SER A 401 -3.48 3.89 13.54
N GLN A 402 -2.76 3.11 14.34
CA GLN A 402 -2.57 3.34 15.77
C GLN A 402 -1.54 4.44 16.03
N ASP A 403 -0.35 4.31 15.44
CA ASP A 403 0.77 5.23 15.62
C ASP A 403 0.47 6.60 14.99
N PHE A 404 -0.32 6.59 13.91
CA PHE A 404 -0.74 7.76 13.14
C PHE A 404 -2.25 7.69 12.84
N PRO A 405 -3.13 8.08 13.78
CA PRO A 405 -4.58 8.02 13.61
C PRO A 405 -5.13 8.82 12.42
N ASP A 406 -4.43 9.89 12.03
CA ASP A 406 -4.78 10.74 10.89
C ASP A 406 -4.14 10.26 9.57
N SER A 407 -3.57 9.05 9.56
CA SER A 407 -3.06 8.40 8.34
C SER A 407 -4.15 7.98 7.38
N GLU A 408 -5.40 7.88 7.81
CA GLU A 408 -6.56 7.68 6.94
C GLU A 408 -7.34 9.00 6.83
N ILE A 409 -7.42 9.55 5.62
CA ILE A 409 -8.08 10.83 5.38
C ILE A 409 -9.53 10.56 4.99
N ILE A 410 -10.44 10.95 5.89
CA ILE A 410 -11.88 10.82 5.73
C ILE A 410 -12.50 12.21 5.82
N ILE A 411 -13.25 12.59 4.79
CA ILE A 411 -14.10 13.78 4.78
C ILE A 411 -15.55 13.32 4.80
N ASP A 412 -16.29 13.73 5.83
CA ASP A 412 -17.73 13.50 5.94
C ASP A 412 -18.53 14.40 4.97
#